data_AF-A0A1G5ZYW1-F1
#
_entry.id   AF-A0A1G5ZYW1-F1
#
_cell.length_a   1.000
_cell.length_b   1.000
_cell.length_c   1.000
_cell.angle_alpha   90.00
_cell.angle_beta   90.00
_cell.angle_gamma   90.00
#
_symmetry.space_group_name_H-M   'P 1'
#
loop_
_entity.id
_entity.type
_entity.pdbx_description
1 polymer ?
#
loop_
_entity_poly.entity_id
_entity_poly.type
_entity_poly.pdbx_seq_one_letter_code
_entity_poly.pdbx_strand_id
1 'polypeptide(L)' 'MQPSAIAHFEAGRRKPSFDNVRALAKALKVTADYLLGTKTTTTAFRDEEKLSAKDRNFIQNIIDTMIGDKK' A
#
# COMPACT_ATOMS: atom_id res chain seq x y z
N MET A 1 -0.27 18.72 14.11
CA MET A 1 -0.50 19.12 12.70
C MET A 1 -1.52 20.24 12.70
N GLN A 2 -1.31 21.32 11.94
CA GLN A 2 -2.19 22.50 11.96
C GLN A 2 -3.42 22.29 11.06
N PRO A 3 -4.63 22.76 11.44
CA PRO A 3 -5.84 22.61 10.62
C PRO A 3 -5.69 23.20 9.20
N SER A 4 -5.01 24.33 9.07
CA SER A 4 -4.72 24.96 7.77
C SER A 4 -3.87 24.07 6.85
N ALA A 5 -2.96 23.28 7.41
CA ALA A 5 -2.15 22.33 6.63
C ALA A 5 -3.01 21.22 6.04
N ILE A 6 -4.00 20.73 6.79
CA ILE A 6 -4.95 19.70 6.34
C ILE A 6 -5.76 20.22 5.15
N ALA A 7 -6.29 21.43 5.25
CA ALA A 7 -7.05 22.07 4.16
C ALA A 7 -6.23 22.19 2.86
N HIS A 8 -4.92 22.47 2.97
CA HIS A 8 -4.04 22.49 1.79
C HIS A 8 -3.80 21.11 1.18
N PHE A 9 -3.76 20.05 1.99
CA PHE A 9 -3.63 18.67 1.52
C PHE A 9 -4.89 18.22 0.80
N GLU A 10 -6.07 18.47 1.37
CA GLU A 10 -7.37 18.11 0.78
C GLU A 10 -7.64 18.87 -0.52
N ALA A 11 -7.23 20.15 -0.60
CA ALA A 11 -7.33 20.95 -1.83
C ALA A 11 -6.25 20.61 -2.87
N GLY A 12 -5.35 19.66 -2.62
CA GLY A 12 -4.27 19.26 -3.53
C GLY A 12 -3.19 20.33 -3.77
N ARG A 13 -3.23 21.45 -3.02
CA ARG A 13 -2.29 22.58 -3.19
C ARG A 13 -0.89 22.26 -2.65
N ARG A 14 -0.80 21.29 -1.74
CA ARG A 14 0.46 20.85 -1.13
C ARG A 14 0.47 19.34 -0.99
N LYS A 15 1.60 18.72 -1.34
CA LYS A 15 1.81 17.29 -1.08
C LYS A 15 2.15 17.07 0.40
N PRO A 16 1.44 16.20 1.13
CA PRO A 16 1.81 15.83 2.49
C PRO A 16 3.14 15.07 2.48
N SER A 17 3.97 15.27 3.51
CA SER A 17 5.15 14.42 3.76
C SER A 17 4.70 13.04 4.25
N PHE A 18 5.60 12.06 4.20
CA PHE A 18 5.34 10.71 4.69
C PHE A 18 4.85 10.70 6.15
N ASP A 19 5.49 11.51 7.02
CA ASP A 19 5.07 11.64 8.42
C ASP A 19 3.65 12.19 8.58
N ASN A 20 3.25 13.14 7.72
CA ASN A 20 1.89 13.69 7.73
C ASN A 20 0.86 12.64 7.28
N VAL A 21 1.17 11.87 6.23
CA VAL A 21 0.30 10.77 5.76
C VAL A 21 0.15 9.73 6.86
N ARG A 22 1.24 9.34 7.52
CA ARG A 22 1.21 8.38 8.63
C ARG A 22 0.39 8.89 9.81
N ALA A 23 0.56 10.16 10.18
CA ALA A 23 -0.19 10.79 11.27
C ALA A 23 -1.69 10.85 10.96
N LEU A 24 -2.05 11.21 9.72
CA LEU A 24 -3.43 11.23 9.23
C LEU A 24 -4.05 9.82 9.21
N ALA A 25 -3.34 8.83 8.68
CA ALA A 25 -3.79 7.45 8.63
C ALA A 25 -4.12 6.90 10.02
N LYS A 26 -3.23 7.16 11.00
CA LYS A 26 -3.44 6.77 12.40
C LYS A 26 -4.64 7.48 13.03
N ALA A 27 -4.81 8.78 12.78
CA ALA A 27 -5.92 9.57 13.35
C ALA A 27 -7.28 9.15 12.77
N LEU A 28 -7.33 8.86 11.47
CA LEU A 28 -8.54 8.46 10.74
C LEU A 28 -8.83 6.95 10.82
N LYS A 29 -7.93 6.16 11.44
CA LYS A 29 -8.00 4.69 11.51
C LYS A 29 -8.12 4.03 10.13
N VAL A 30 -7.42 4.58 9.13
CA VAL A 30 -7.33 4.04 7.77
C VAL A 30 -5.88 3.71 7.43
N THR A 31 -5.65 2.99 6.33
CA THR A 31 -4.28 2.73 5.84
C THR A 31 -3.71 3.97 5.15
N ALA A 32 -2.38 4.10 5.17
CA ALA A 32 -1.71 5.14 4.38
C ALA A 32 -1.99 4.97 2.87
N ASP A 33 -2.09 3.72 2.42
CA ASP A 33 -2.46 3.37 1.05
C ASP A 33 -3.82 3.94 0.64
N TYR A 34 -4.80 3.87 1.54
CA TYR A 34 -6.13 4.43 1.30
C TYR A 34 -6.06 5.95 1.08
N LEU A 35 -5.26 6.67 1.87
CA LEU A 35 -5.07 8.12 1.71
C LEU A 35 -4.30 8.49 0.44
N LEU A 36 -3.38 7.63 0.00
CA LEU A 36 -2.59 7.82 -1.21
C LEU A 36 -3.32 7.36 -2.48
N GLY A 37 -4.50 6.74 -2.35
CA GLY A 37 -5.26 6.24 -3.48
C GLY A 37 -4.59 5.06 -4.18
N THR A 38 -3.67 4.35 -3.51
CA THR A 38 -3.08 3.10 -4.01
C THR A 38 -4.14 2.00 -3.93
N LYS A 39 -5.04 1.98 -4.92
CA LYS A 39 -6.08 0.94 -5.08
C LYS A 39 -5.49 -0.42 -5.44
N THR A 40 -4.31 -0.40 -6.04
CA THR A 40 -3.48 -1.57 -6.19
C THR A 40 -2.73 -1.74 -4.88
N THR A 41 -3.00 -2.82 -4.15
CA THR A 41 -2.03 -3.41 -3.22
C THR A 41 -0.65 -3.20 -3.83
N THR A 42 0.32 -2.70 -3.07
CA THR A 42 1.72 -2.73 -3.54
C THR A 42 2.05 -4.20 -3.73
N THR A 43 1.75 -4.73 -4.91
CA THR A 43 2.04 -6.11 -5.27
C THR A 43 3.55 -6.15 -5.24
N ALA A 44 4.11 -7.08 -4.48
CA ALA A 44 5.56 -7.27 -4.45
C ALA A 44 6.12 -7.53 -5.88
N PHE A 45 5.23 -7.89 -6.80
CA PHE A 45 5.49 -8.16 -8.20
C PHE A 45 5.04 -7.00 -9.08
N ARG A 46 5.96 -6.49 -9.89
CA ARG A 46 5.66 -5.58 -11.00
C ARG A 46 4.79 -6.31 -12.03
N ASP A 47 3.81 -5.61 -12.59
CA ASP A 47 2.85 -6.11 -13.60
C ASP A 47 2.00 -7.31 -13.14
N GLU A 48 1.58 -7.33 -11.87
CA GLU A 48 0.78 -8.42 -11.31
C GLU A 48 -0.57 -8.64 -12.04
N GLU A 49 -1.09 -7.60 -12.69
CA GLU A 49 -2.28 -7.68 -13.54
C GLU A 49 -2.10 -8.57 -14.77
N LYS A 50 -0.85 -8.85 -15.17
CA LYS A 50 -0.53 -9.77 -16.27
C LYS A 50 -0.43 -11.23 -15.80
N LEU A 51 -0.44 -11.49 -14.49
CA LEU A 51 -0.40 -12.85 -13.94
C LEU A 51 -1.78 -13.49 -14.01
N SER A 52 -1.86 -14.65 -14.67
CA SER A 52 -3.06 -15.47 -14.64
C SER A 52 -3.25 -16.11 -13.26
N ALA A 53 -4.47 -16.59 -12.98
CA ALA A 53 -4.74 -17.34 -11.75
C ALA A 53 -3.83 -18.56 -11.59
N LYS A 54 -3.42 -19.19 -12.71
CA LYS A 54 -2.51 -20.32 -12.70
C LYS A 54 -1.09 -19.92 -12.26
N ASP A 55 -0.61 -18.77 -12.74
CA ASP A 55 0.71 -18.26 -12.39
C ASP A 55 0.78 -17.88 -10.91
N ARG A 56 -0.30 -17.28 -10.38
CA ARG A 56 -0.44 -16.97 -8.95
C ARG A 56 -0.35 -18.21 -8.08
N ASN A 57 -1.04 -19.29 -8.46
CA ASN A 57 -1.00 -20.56 -7.73
C ASN A 57 0.39 -21.20 -7.76
N PHE A 58 1.09 -21.13 -8.90
CA PHE A 58 2.45 -21.65 -9.01
C PHE A 58 3.43 -20.89 -8.12
N ILE A 59 3.35 -19.55 -8.10
CA ILE A 59 4.17 -18.70 -7.23
C ILE A 59 3.87 -19.02 -5.75
N GLN A 60 2.60 -19.18 -5.38
CA GLN A 60 2.23 -19.53 -4.01
C GLN A 60 2.84 -20.88 -3.57
N ASN A 61 2.79 -21.89 -4.43
CA ASN A 61 3.41 -23.19 -4.15
C ASN A 61 4.93 -23.10 -3.95
N ILE A 62 5.62 -22.24 -4.73
CA ILE A 62 7.06 -22.01 -4.55
C ILE A 62 7.33 -21.34 -3.20
N ILE A 63 6.57 -20.30 -2.87
CA ILE A 63 6.71 -19.59 -1.59
C ILE A 63 6.52 -20.56 -0.41
N ASP A 64 5.47 -21.38 -0.46
CA ASP A 64 5.16 -22.35 0.59
C ASP A 64 6.29 -23.38 0.75
N THR A 65 6.86 -23.84 -0.36
CA THR A 65 8.02 -24.75 -0.37
C THR A 65 9.25 -24.09 0.26
N MET A 66 9.57 -22.85 -0.12
CA MET A 66 10.72 -22.11 0.41
C MET A 66 10.59 -21.74 1.90
N ILE A 67 9.36 -21.62 2.41
CA ILE A 67 9.09 -21.44 3.84
C ILE A 67 9.18 -22.78 4.58
N GLY A 68 8.69 -23.86 3.97
CA GLY A 68 8.75 -25.22 4.52
C GLY A 68 10.16 -25.74 4.71
N ASP A 69 11.08 -25.41 3.80
CA ASP A 69 12.50 -25.80 3.86
C ASP A 69 13.31 -25.03 4.93
N LYS A 70 12.76 -23.94 5.51
CA LYS A 70 13.42 -23.19 6.58
C LYS A 70 13.24 -23.79 7.98
N LYS A 71 12.76 -25.03 8.09
CA LYS A 71 12.55 -25.73 9.36
C LYS A 71 13.72 -26.65 9.74
#